data_AF-A0A136IZI2-F1
#
_entry.id   AF-A0A136IZI2-F1
#
_cell.length_a   1.000
_cell.length_b   1.000
_cell.length_c   1.000
_cell.angle_alpha   90.00
_cell.angle_beta   90.00
_cell.angle_gamma   90.00
#
_symmetry.space_group_name_H-M   'P 1'
#
loop_
_entity.id
_entity.type
_entity.pdbx_description
1 polymer ?
#
loop_
_entity_poly.entity_id
_entity_poly.type
_entity_poly.pdbx_seq_one_letter_code
_entity_poly.pdbx_strand_id
1 'polypeptide(L)'
;MPPTSADPRMEIMPGVVRGNHHRQLRHNLPASQSAGSNDVDSRTKERPQWLNTDTGQDERLDRLLVRAMVVSRWPRNDSDHNFFIPRRALDSLLVSETVQRELERTFGRPCLELSQTICRGQTESAQVGSASIKLMAILTLINKLETISDFVAEGICDDSLPFGMVHEQGSSPFLECSGGHNGRSPISFTREWSIFDVRRFWLYQENVVCPSFQLVTQGSAPIPLAFWPRAVLPITDSYIVYRSVWGDLVKATIHPDHYSVTVGSFIHTKALSL
;
A
#
# COMPACT_ATOMS: atom_id res chain seq x y z
N MET A 1 -48.42 30.71 30.42
CA MET A 1 -47.94 31.34 29.18
C MET A 1 -46.49 31.75 29.39
N PRO A 2 -45.63 31.63 28.36
CA PRO A 2 -44.21 31.32 28.52
C PRO A 2 -43.38 32.52 28.98
N PRO A 3 -42.22 32.28 29.63
CA PRO A 3 -41.22 33.30 29.92
C PRO A 3 -40.30 33.55 28.71
N THR A 4 -40.03 34.82 28.46
CA THR A 4 -39.17 35.32 27.39
C THR A 4 -37.73 35.45 27.90
N SER A 5 -36.83 34.68 27.28
CA SER A 5 -35.46 35.02 26.90
C SER A 5 -34.62 35.86 27.88
N ALA A 6 -33.74 35.18 28.63
CA ALA A 6 -32.49 35.76 29.13
C ALA A 6 -31.32 35.19 28.32
N ASP A 7 -30.58 36.10 27.69
CA ASP A 7 -29.36 35.88 26.91
C ASP A 7 -28.14 36.02 27.85
N PRO A 8 -27.26 35.01 27.96
CA PRO A 8 -25.95 35.20 28.56
C PRO A 8 -24.85 35.19 27.50
N ARG A 9 -24.24 36.36 27.34
CA ARG A 9 -22.87 36.57 26.86
C ARG A 9 -21.92 35.51 27.42
N MET A 10 -21.16 34.86 26.54
CA MET A 10 -19.93 34.17 26.92
C MET A 10 -18.79 34.68 26.04
N GLU A 11 -17.87 35.38 26.70
CA GLU A 11 -16.59 35.84 26.15
C GLU A 11 -15.70 34.63 25.82
N ILE A 12 -15.04 34.66 24.67
CA ILE A 12 -13.93 33.76 24.35
C ILE A 12 -12.73 34.64 24.01
N MET A 13 -11.72 34.61 24.88
CA MET A 13 -10.36 35.10 24.62
C MET A 13 -9.40 33.90 24.50
N PRO A 14 -8.30 34.04 23.73
CA PRO A 14 -7.55 32.92 23.19
C PRO A 14 -6.43 32.43 24.12
N GLY A 15 -6.33 31.11 24.30
CA GLY A 15 -5.22 30.45 25.00
C GLY A 15 -4.09 30.06 24.04
N VAL A 16 -3.12 30.96 23.85
CA VAL A 16 -1.82 30.65 23.23
C VAL A 16 -0.91 30.08 24.31
N VAL A 17 -0.63 28.78 24.27
CA VAL A 17 0.37 28.14 25.15
C VAL A 17 1.72 28.19 24.46
N ARG A 18 2.57 29.15 24.86
CA ARG A 18 4.00 29.18 24.53
C ARG A 18 4.77 28.28 25.49
N GLY A 19 5.24 27.13 25.00
CA GLY A 19 6.24 26.32 25.68
C GLY A 19 7.64 26.83 25.40
N ASN A 20 8.25 27.51 26.38
CA ASN A 20 9.67 27.88 26.36
C ASN A 20 10.55 26.66 26.64
N HIS A 21 11.20 26.11 25.62
CA HIS A 21 12.35 25.23 25.80
C HIS A 21 13.56 25.79 25.04
N HIS A 22 14.35 26.57 25.77
CA HIS A 22 15.73 26.90 25.43
C HIS A 22 16.59 25.65 25.68
N ARG A 23 16.93 24.92 24.61
CA ARG A 23 17.99 23.91 24.65
C ARG A 23 19.03 24.27 23.59
N GLN A 24 20.15 24.82 24.06
CA GLN A 24 21.33 25.00 23.21
C GLN A 24 21.87 23.61 22.84
N LEU A 25 21.82 23.26 21.56
CA LEU A 25 22.55 22.11 21.01
C LEU A 25 23.63 22.66 20.07
N ARG A 26 24.87 22.62 20.55
CA ARG A 26 26.07 22.74 19.72
C ARG A 26 26.24 21.41 18.98
N HIS A 27 26.15 21.45 17.65
CA HIS A 27 26.63 20.35 16.81
C HIS A 27 27.75 20.84 15.92
N ASN A 28 28.96 20.35 16.23
CA ASN A 28 30.12 20.41 15.35
C ASN A 28 29.89 19.41 14.20
N LEU A 29 29.89 19.91 12.97
CA LEU A 29 30.01 19.09 11.76
C LEU A 29 31.49 18.76 11.51
N PRO A 30 31.88 17.50 11.31
CA PRO A 30 33.17 17.20 10.70
C PRO A 30 33.07 17.28 9.17
N ALA A 31 34.08 17.90 8.58
CA ALA A 31 34.30 18.00 7.15
C ALA A 31 34.53 16.61 6.53
N SER A 32 33.81 16.32 5.45
CA SER A 32 33.96 15.15 4.61
C SER A 32 35.13 15.34 3.63
N GLN A 33 36.12 14.44 3.70
CA GLN A 33 37.13 14.27 2.66
C GLN A 33 36.63 13.28 1.60
N SER A 34 36.80 13.68 0.34
CA SER A 34 36.62 12.91 -0.88
C SER A 34 37.82 12.01 -1.16
N ALA A 35 37.59 10.78 -1.64
CA ALA A 35 38.21 10.18 -2.84
C ALA A 35 38.07 8.65 -2.80
N GLY A 36 37.72 8.05 -3.94
CA GLY A 36 38.24 6.72 -4.28
C GLY A 36 37.27 5.70 -4.84
N SER A 37 37.44 5.44 -6.14
CA SER A 37 37.29 4.16 -6.82
C SER A 37 35.90 3.68 -7.27
N ASN A 38 35.72 3.74 -8.59
CA ASN A 38 34.71 3.03 -9.35
C ASN A 38 35.15 1.57 -9.52
N ASP A 39 34.50 0.63 -8.83
CA ASP A 39 34.47 -0.77 -9.23
C ASP A 39 33.07 -1.08 -9.79
N VAL A 40 33.01 -1.28 -11.09
CA VAL A 40 31.83 -1.75 -11.83
C VAL A 40 31.72 -3.25 -11.57
N ASP A 41 31.11 -3.57 -10.42
CA ASP A 41 30.89 -4.95 -10.02
C ASP A 41 29.71 -5.54 -10.79
N SER A 42 30.00 -6.64 -11.48
CA SER A 42 29.09 -7.36 -12.35
C SER A 42 28.11 -8.12 -11.47
N ARG A 43 27.04 -7.45 -11.01
CA ARG A 43 25.92 -8.08 -10.29
C ARG A 43 25.24 -9.11 -11.18
N THR A 44 25.72 -10.34 -11.12
CA THR A 44 24.90 -11.54 -11.28
C THR A 44 23.64 -11.32 -10.47
N LYS A 45 22.47 -11.26 -11.14
CA LYS A 45 21.16 -11.21 -10.50
C LYS A 45 20.96 -12.52 -9.75
N GLU A 46 21.54 -12.65 -8.57
CA GLU A 46 21.20 -13.72 -7.65
C GLU A 46 19.69 -13.63 -7.43
N ARG A 47 18.99 -14.73 -7.75
CA ARG A 47 17.57 -14.84 -7.42
C ARG A 47 17.46 -14.60 -5.91
N PRO A 48 16.58 -13.72 -5.46
CA PRO A 48 16.37 -13.50 -4.03
C PRO A 48 16.13 -14.84 -3.32
N GLN A 49 16.71 -15.06 -2.14
CA GLN A 49 16.64 -16.35 -1.44
C GLN A 49 15.20 -16.85 -1.20
N TRP A 50 14.20 -15.96 -1.20
CA TRP A 50 12.78 -16.33 -1.11
C TRP A 50 12.21 -17.01 -2.37
N LEU A 51 12.93 -16.98 -3.50
CA LEU A 51 12.60 -17.64 -4.76
C LEU A 51 13.17 -19.07 -4.89
N ASN A 52 13.93 -19.55 -3.91
CA ASN A 52 14.36 -20.96 -3.82
C ASN A 52 13.23 -21.81 -3.21
N THR A 53 12.13 -21.91 -3.92
CA THR A 53 10.98 -22.73 -3.52
C THR A 53 11.10 -24.12 -4.13
N ASP A 54 11.97 -24.94 -3.54
CA ASP A 54 11.76 -26.40 -3.49
C ASP A 54 10.76 -26.72 -2.36
N THR A 55 9.76 -25.84 -2.20
CA THR A 55 8.67 -26.00 -1.25
C THR A 55 7.69 -26.96 -1.88
N GLY A 56 7.46 -28.10 -1.22
CA GLY A 56 6.51 -29.11 -1.65
C GLY A 56 5.21 -28.47 -2.14
N GLN A 57 4.65 -29.03 -3.22
CA GLN A 57 3.56 -28.46 -4.04
C GLN A 57 2.25 -28.11 -3.31
N ASP A 58 2.20 -28.20 -1.98
CA ASP A 58 0.99 -28.01 -1.18
C ASP A 58 1.09 -26.87 -0.15
N GLU A 59 2.13 -26.03 -0.20
CA GLU A 59 2.13 -24.81 0.65
C GLU A 59 0.99 -23.88 0.22
N ARG A 60 0.12 -23.52 1.16
CA ARG A 60 -1.02 -22.64 0.93
C ARG A 60 -0.59 -21.21 0.61
N LEU A 61 -1.24 -20.58 -0.37
CA LEU A 61 -0.92 -19.21 -0.82
C LEU A 61 -0.94 -18.17 0.32
N ASP A 62 -1.84 -18.29 1.30
CA ASP A 62 -1.89 -17.36 2.44
C ASP A 62 -0.57 -17.34 3.23
N ARG A 63 0.05 -18.52 3.44
CA ARG A 63 1.33 -18.63 4.14
C ARG A 63 2.48 -18.07 3.31
N LEU A 64 2.44 -18.29 1.99
CA LEU A 64 3.44 -17.74 1.07
C LEU A 64 3.41 -16.22 1.05
N LEU A 65 2.21 -15.61 1.01
CA LEU A 65 2.02 -14.17 1.07
C LEU A 65 2.52 -13.58 2.39
N VAL A 66 2.20 -14.21 3.53
CA VAL A 66 2.71 -13.79 4.84
C VAL A 66 4.24 -13.89 4.91
N ARG A 67 4.84 -14.98 4.40
CA ARG A 67 6.29 -15.16 4.36
C ARG A 67 7.00 -14.14 3.46
N ALA A 68 6.33 -13.68 2.40
CA ALA A 68 6.86 -12.69 1.48
C ALA A 68 6.81 -11.25 2.05
N MET A 69 6.12 -11.01 3.16
CA MET A 69 6.06 -9.69 3.77
C MET A 69 7.42 -9.24 4.30
N VAL A 70 7.75 -7.97 4.03
CA VAL A 70 8.97 -7.30 4.46
C VAL A 70 8.62 -6.16 5.39
N VAL A 71 9.41 -5.97 6.46
CA VAL A 71 9.24 -4.86 7.40
C VAL A 71 9.58 -3.53 6.72
N SER A 72 8.64 -2.59 6.76
CA SER A 72 8.87 -1.18 6.49
C SER A 72 9.52 -0.50 7.71
N ARG A 73 10.62 0.20 7.49
CA ARG A 73 11.36 0.96 8.51
C ARG A 73 11.08 2.45 8.44
N TRP A 74 9.85 2.84 8.09
CA TRP A 74 9.46 4.24 8.08
C TRP A 74 9.27 4.77 9.52
N PRO A 75 9.93 5.86 9.92
CA PRO A 75 10.05 6.25 11.33
C PRO A 75 8.80 6.90 11.92
N ARG A 76 7.72 7.06 11.13
CA ARG A 76 6.45 7.66 11.58
C ARG A 76 5.33 6.65 11.86
N ASN A 77 5.54 5.38 11.53
CA ASN A 77 4.52 4.39 11.79
C ASN A 77 4.86 3.67 13.11
N ASP A 78 4.22 4.08 14.20
CA ASP A 78 4.24 3.34 15.47
C ASP A 78 3.28 2.13 15.45
N SER A 79 2.70 1.79 14.29
CA SER A 79 1.82 0.64 14.16
C SER A 79 2.60 -0.66 14.04
N ASP A 80 2.16 -1.70 14.76
CA ASP A 80 2.62 -3.10 14.64
C ASP A 80 2.42 -3.72 13.23
N HIS A 81 1.92 -2.95 12.26
CA HIS A 81 1.54 -3.39 10.92
C HIS A 81 2.41 -2.73 9.83
N ASN A 82 3.69 -2.53 10.11
CA ASN A 82 4.63 -1.97 9.13
C ASN A 82 5.20 -3.04 8.22
N PHE A 83 4.34 -3.75 7.50
CA PHE A 83 4.77 -4.76 6.55
C PHE A 83 4.25 -4.42 5.16
N PHE A 84 5.04 -4.74 4.14
CA PHE A 84 4.60 -4.65 2.76
C PHE A 84 5.01 -5.91 2.01
N ILE A 85 4.29 -6.26 0.94
CA ILE A 85 4.69 -7.34 0.04
C ILE A 85 5.44 -6.73 -1.14
N PRO A 86 6.71 -7.11 -1.39
CA PRO A 86 7.46 -6.67 -2.56
C PRO A 86 6.70 -6.97 -3.85
N ARG A 87 6.63 -5.99 -4.76
CA ARG A 87 5.89 -6.14 -6.02
C ARG A 87 6.26 -7.42 -6.78
N ARG A 88 7.56 -7.71 -6.93
CA ARG A 88 8.00 -8.92 -7.63
C ARG A 88 7.62 -10.21 -6.91
N ALA A 89 7.60 -10.19 -5.58
CA ALA A 89 7.15 -11.34 -4.79
C ALA A 89 5.65 -11.59 -5.06
N LEU A 90 4.83 -10.53 -5.04
CA LEU A 90 3.42 -10.61 -5.38
C LEU A 90 3.20 -11.18 -6.79
N ASP A 91 3.88 -10.62 -7.79
CA ASP A 91 3.79 -11.06 -9.20
C ASP A 91 4.23 -12.53 -9.37
N SER A 92 5.26 -12.96 -8.65
CA SER A 92 5.77 -14.34 -8.72
C SER A 92 4.89 -15.37 -8.02
N LEU A 93 4.19 -14.97 -6.95
CA LEU A 93 3.31 -15.85 -6.19
C LEU A 93 1.95 -15.98 -6.88
N LEU A 94 1.46 -14.92 -7.52
CA LEU A 94 0.15 -14.84 -8.14
C LEU A 94 0.25 -14.95 -9.67
N VAL A 95 0.93 -16.00 -10.12
CA VAL A 95 0.91 -16.43 -11.53
C VAL A 95 -0.38 -17.21 -11.84
N SER A 96 -0.75 -17.27 -13.12
CA SER A 96 -2.00 -17.89 -13.57
C SER A 96 -2.23 -19.30 -13.02
N GLU A 97 -1.19 -20.14 -12.95
CA GLU A 97 -1.32 -21.51 -12.43
C GLU A 97 -1.64 -21.54 -10.94
N THR A 98 -1.00 -20.66 -10.14
CA THR A 98 -1.28 -20.56 -8.70
C THR A 98 -2.67 -19.98 -8.46
N VAL A 99 -3.07 -18.97 -9.23
CA VAL A 99 -4.40 -18.38 -9.16
C VAL A 99 -5.47 -19.44 -9.46
N GLN A 100 -5.32 -20.18 -10.56
CA GLN A 100 -6.25 -21.24 -10.92
C GLN A 100 -6.35 -22.30 -9.81
N ARG A 101 -5.21 -22.77 -9.28
CA ARG A 101 -5.17 -23.80 -8.22
C ARG A 101 -5.89 -23.35 -6.95
N GLU A 102 -5.66 -22.12 -6.51
CA GLU A 102 -6.31 -21.62 -5.29
C GLU A 102 -7.81 -21.40 -5.50
N LEU A 103 -8.24 -20.92 -6.67
CA LEU A 103 -9.67 -20.84 -7.00
C LEU A 103 -10.32 -22.23 -7.05
N GLU A 104 -9.67 -23.21 -7.66
CA GLU A 104 -10.16 -24.60 -7.69
C GLU A 104 -10.30 -25.19 -6.29
N ARG A 105 -9.32 -24.91 -5.41
CA ARG A 105 -9.38 -25.32 -4.01
C ARG A 105 -10.52 -24.65 -3.25
N THR A 106 -10.79 -23.36 -3.51
CA THR A 106 -11.86 -22.60 -2.84
C THR A 106 -13.25 -22.96 -3.34
N PHE A 107 -13.44 -23.11 -4.65
CA PHE A 107 -14.76 -23.36 -5.26
C PHE A 107 -15.06 -24.84 -5.50
N GLY A 108 -14.08 -25.73 -5.36
CA GLY A 108 -14.24 -27.17 -5.59
C GLY A 108 -14.48 -27.56 -7.05
N ARG A 109 -14.19 -26.65 -8.00
CA ARG A 109 -14.38 -26.86 -9.45
C ARG A 109 -13.39 -26.04 -10.28
N PRO A 110 -13.06 -26.47 -11.51
CA PRO A 110 -12.30 -25.67 -12.46
C PRO A 110 -12.89 -24.26 -12.64
N CYS A 111 -12.06 -23.23 -12.47
CA CYS A 111 -12.45 -21.82 -12.50
C CYS A 111 -11.64 -21.05 -13.56
N LEU A 112 -11.48 -21.62 -14.75
CA LEU A 112 -10.61 -21.10 -15.80
C LEU A 112 -10.93 -19.66 -16.18
N GLU A 113 -12.19 -19.33 -16.46
CA GLU A 113 -12.61 -17.98 -16.87
C GLU A 113 -12.34 -16.92 -15.79
N LEU A 114 -12.59 -17.26 -14.52
CA LEU A 114 -12.33 -16.38 -13.40
C LEU A 114 -10.83 -16.16 -13.19
N SER A 115 -10.04 -17.24 -13.26
CA SER A 115 -8.56 -17.16 -13.15
C SER A 115 -7.96 -16.29 -14.25
N GLN A 116 -8.43 -16.45 -15.49
CA GLN A 116 -8.01 -15.62 -16.61
C GLN A 116 -8.38 -14.17 -16.36
N THR A 117 -9.61 -13.91 -15.90
CA THR A 117 -10.10 -12.55 -15.61
C THR A 117 -9.26 -11.85 -14.54
N ILE A 118 -8.94 -12.54 -13.44
CA ILE A 118 -8.09 -12.01 -12.38
C ILE A 118 -6.68 -11.68 -12.89
N CYS A 119 -6.13 -12.52 -13.78
CA CYS A 119 -4.79 -12.34 -14.34
C CYS A 119 -4.75 -11.45 -15.60
N ARG A 120 -5.89 -10.91 -16.07
CA ARG A 120 -5.94 -10.01 -17.25
C ARG A 120 -5.04 -8.80 -16.97
N GLY A 121 -4.00 -8.61 -17.78
CA GLY A 121 -3.00 -7.55 -17.61
C GLY A 121 -1.60 -8.01 -17.20
N GLN A 122 -1.40 -9.30 -16.89
CA GLN A 122 -0.05 -9.87 -16.75
C GLN A 122 0.61 -10.16 -18.10
N THR A 123 -0.16 -10.32 -19.18
CA THR A 123 0.33 -10.57 -20.53
C THR A 123 0.46 -9.26 -21.31
N GLU A 124 1.56 -9.08 -22.04
CA GLU A 124 1.93 -7.85 -22.78
C GLU A 124 0.93 -7.42 -23.87
N SER A 125 -0.10 -8.23 -24.13
CA SER A 125 -1.19 -7.92 -25.06
C SER A 125 -2.17 -6.94 -24.41
N ALA A 126 -1.96 -5.66 -24.69
CA ALA A 126 -2.69 -4.44 -24.32
C ALA A 126 -4.24 -4.46 -24.47
N GLN A 127 -4.95 -5.43 -23.88
CA GLN A 127 -6.38 -5.32 -23.67
C GLN A 127 -6.69 -4.63 -22.35
N VAL A 128 -7.67 -3.74 -22.42
CA VAL A 128 -8.13 -2.73 -21.46
C VAL A 128 -8.81 -3.38 -20.24
N GLY A 129 -8.12 -4.29 -19.57
CA GLY A 129 -8.57 -4.91 -18.32
C GLY A 129 -7.50 -4.73 -17.25
N SER A 130 -7.89 -4.12 -16.14
CA SER A 130 -7.08 -4.04 -14.92
C SER A 130 -7.09 -5.41 -14.23
N ALA A 131 -5.90 -5.91 -13.84
CA ALA A 131 -5.78 -7.13 -13.06
C ALA A 131 -6.46 -6.98 -11.68
N SER A 132 -6.82 -8.12 -11.06
CA SER A 132 -7.37 -8.20 -9.70
C SER A 132 -6.46 -9.01 -8.77
N ILE A 133 -5.15 -8.92 -8.98
CA ILE A 133 -4.13 -9.72 -8.29
C ILE A 133 -3.97 -9.24 -6.84
N LYS A 134 -3.93 -7.94 -6.61
CA LYS A 134 -3.86 -7.36 -5.26
C LYS A 134 -5.13 -7.69 -4.49
N LEU A 135 -6.30 -7.56 -5.12
CA LEU A 135 -7.57 -7.98 -4.51
C LEU A 135 -7.53 -9.45 -4.13
N MET A 136 -7.12 -10.33 -5.03
CA MET A 136 -6.96 -11.76 -4.73
C MET A 136 -6.03 -11.98 -3.53
N ALA A 137 -4.86 -11.32 -3.48
CA ALA A 137 -3.93 -11.42 -2.36
C ALA A 137 -4.56 -11.01 -1.02
N ILE A 138 -5.27 -9.87 -0.99
CA ILE A 138 -5.95 -9.38 0.21
C ILE A 138 -7.02 -10.37 0.66
N LEU A 139 -7.86 -10.85 -0.27
CA LEU A 139 -8.91 -11.82 0.01
C LEU A 139 -8.36 -13.16 0.52
N THR A 140 -7.24 -13.63 -0.04
CA THR A 140 -6.54 -14.81 0.45
C THR A 140 -6.03 -14.60 1.88
N LEU A 141 -5.41 -13.45 2.18
CA LEU A 141 -4.89 -13.13 3.53
C LEU A 141 -5.98 -13.04 4.60
N ILE A 142 -7.21 -12.72 4.23
CA ILE A 142 -8.37 -12.67 5.16
C ILE A 142 -9.26 -13.91 5.11
N ASN A 143 -8.90 -14.92 4.30
CA ASN A 143 -9.70 -16.12 4.07
C ASN A 143 -11.14 -15.81 3.61
N LYS A 144 -11.25 -14.93 2.60
CA LYS A 144 -12.50 -14.55 1.91
C LYS A 144 -12.38 -14.69 0.39
N LEU A 145 -11.54 -15.61 -0.08
CA LEU A 145 -11.28 -15.77 -1.52
C LEU A 145 -12.56 -16.12 -2.31
N GLU A 146 -13.55 -16.74 -1.67
CA GLU A 146 -14.85 -17.06 -2.25
C GLU A 146 -15.61 -15.81 -2.77
N THR A 147 -15.31 -14.62 -2.24
CA THR A 147 -15.96 -13.37 -2.62
C THR A 147 -15.34 -12.69 -3.85
N ILE A 148 -14.23 -13.23 -4.38
CA ILE A 148 -13.54 -12.61 -5.54
C ILE A 148 -14.45 -12.53 -6.78
N SER A 149 -15.38 -13.48 -6.93
CA SER A 149 -16.36 -13.43 -8.02
C SER A 149 -17.30 -12.22 -7.91
N ASP A 150 -17.63 -11.80 -6.69
CA ASP A 150 -18.51 -10.66 -6.45
C ASP A 150 -17.80 -9.34 -6.78
N PHE A 151 -16.51 -9.22 -6.43
CA PHE A 151 -15.67 -8.11 -6.87
C PHE A 151 -15.61 -8.03 -8.41
N VAL A 152 -15.35 -9.16 -9.08
CA VAL A 152 -15.30 -9.21 -10.55
C VAL A 152 -16.66 -8.89 -11.18
N ALA A 153 -17.76 -9.38 -10.60
CA ALA A 153 -19.11 -9.12 -11.08
C ALA A 153 -19.52 -7.64 -10.94
N GLU A 154 -19.09 -6.97 -9.87
CA GLU A 154 -19.27 -5.52 -9.67
C GLU A 154 -18.25 -4.68 -10.49
N GLY A 155 -17.34 -5.31 -11.24
CA GLY A 155 -16.32 -4.60 -12.03
C GLY A 155 -15.22 -3.95 -11.19
N ILE A 156 -15.02 -4.42 -9.95
CA ILE A 156 -14.03 -3.93 -9.01
C ILE A 156 -12.71 -4.67 -9.20
N CYS A 157 -11.62 -3.92 -9.29
CA CYS A 157 -10.29 -4.40 -9.65
C CYS A 157 -9.18 -3.76 -8.80
N ASP A 158 -7.92 -4.06 -9.09
CA ASP A 158 -6.79 -3.49 -8.35
C ASP A 158 -6.67 -1.96 -8.49
N ASP A 159 -7.16 -1.38 -9.59
CA ASP A 159 -7.20 0.07 -9.79
C ASP A 159 -8.26 0.76 -8.91
N SER A 160 -9.20 0.00 -8.34
CA SER A 160 -10.20 0.53 -7.40
C SER A 160 -9.66 0.68 -5.98
N LEU A 161 -8.48 0.12 -5.69
CA LEU A 161 -7.84 0.20 -4.38
C LEU A 161 -7.13 1.57 -4.18
N PRO A 162 -7.01 2.06 -2.94
CA PRO A 162 -7.49 1.46 -1.69
C PRO A 162 -8.97 1.74 -1.41
N PHE A 163 -9.63 0.87 -0.63
CA PHE A 163 -11.01 1.09 -0.16
C PHE A 163 -11.05 1.83 1.17
N GLY A 164 -12.04 2.72 1.29
CA GLY A 164 -12.42 3.32 2.56
C GLY A 164 -13.20 2.34 3.44
N MET A 165 -13.17 2.57 4.75
CA MET A 165 -14.01 1.87 5.71
C MET A 165 -15.03 2.85 6.29
N VAL A 166 -16.31 2.59 6.04
CA VAL A 166 -17.42 3.47 6.45
C VAL A 166 -18.07 2.92 7.71
N HIS A 167 -18.44 3.83 8.62
CA HIS A 167 -19.23 3.51 9.82
C HIS A 167 -20.57 4.23 9.71
N GLU A 168 -21.62 3.49 9.39
CA GLU A 168 -23.00 3.99 9.47
C GLU A 168 -23.55 3.78 10.89
N GLN A 169 -24.29 4.76 11.40
CA GLN A 169 -24.83 4.69 12.75
C GLN A 169 -25.76 3.47 12.91
N GLY A 170 -25.45 2.59 13.86
CA GLY A 170 -26.24 1.39 14.12
C GLY A 170 -26.01 0.23 13.15
N SER A 171 -25.04 0.34 12.23
CA SER A 171 -24.68 -0.73 11.28
C SER A 171 -23.25 -1.21 11.46
N SER A 172 -22.96 -2.45 11.04
CA SER A 172 -21.59 -2.93 10.92
C SER A 172 -20.84 -2.12 9.85
N PRO A 173 -19.52 -1.90 10.03
CA PRO A 173 -18.74 -1.18 9.02
C PRO A 173 -18.69 -1.99 7.73
N PHE A 174 -18.52 -1.30 6.60
CA PHE A 174 -18.38 -1.89 5.27
C PHE A 174 -17.34 -1.14 4.44
N LEU A 175 -16.99 -1.69 3.28
CA LEU A 175 -15.98 -1.11 2.38
C LEU A 175 -16.63 -0.18 1.35
N GLU A 176 -15.98 0.94 1.06
CA GLU A 176 -16.36 1.86 -0.01
C GLU A 176 -15.21 2.04 -1.03
N CYS A 177 -15.56 2.16 -2.31
CA CYS A 177 -14.56 2.50 -3.32
C CYS A 177 -14.13 3.96 -3.16
N SER A 178 -12.82 4.19 -3.12
CA SER A 178 -12.24 5.55 -3.06
C SER A 178 -12.16 6.13 -4.48
N GLY A 179 -13.25 6.75 -4.94
CA GLY A 179 -13.21 7.68 -6.08
C GLY A 179 -13.02 7.05 -7.46
N GLY A 180 -14.12 6.65 -8.09
CA GLY A 180 -14.26 6.62 -9.54
C GLY A 180 -15.03 7.84 -10.07
N HIS A 181 -15.34 7.89 -11.37
CA HIS A 181 -16.15 8.95 -11.99
C HIS A 181 -17.51 9.21 -11.30
N ASN A 182 -18.02 8.25 -10.53
CA ASN A 182 -19.33 8.30 -9.87
C ASN A 182 -19.25 8.61 -8.35
N GLY A 183 -18.08 9.01 -7.84
CA GLY A 183 -17.90 9.31 -6.41
C GLY A 183 -17.68 8.06 -5.55
N ARG A 184 -17.93 8.18 -4.24
CA ARG A 184 -17.80 7.08 -3.28
C ARG A 184 -19.03 6.17 -3.40
N SER A 185 -18.80 4.90 -3.69
CA SER A 185 -19.85 3.89 -3.77
C SER A 185 -19.61 2.77 -2.75
N PRO A 186 -20.63 2.39 -1.95
CA PRO A 186 -20.58 1.21 -1.11
C PRO A 186 -20.34 -0.07 -1.92
N ILE A 187 -19.51 -0.98 -1.41
CA ILE A 187 -19.36 -2.33 -1.98
C ILE A 187 -20.38 -3.23 -1.30
N SER A 188 -21.46 -3.53 -2.02
CA SER A 188 -22.74 -3.95 -1.42
C SER A 188 -22.63 -5.24 -0.61
N PHE A 189 -21.99 -6.27 -1.17
CA PHE A 189 -21.81 -7.59 -0.53
C PHE A 189 -20.90 -7.55 0.71
N THR A 190 -20.11 -6.49 0.90
CA THR A 190 -19.26 -6.36 2.11
C THR A 190 -20.04 -5.94 3.35
N ARG A 191 -21.32 -5.53 3.20
CA ARG A 191 -22.19 -5.21 4.35
C ARG A 191 -22.53 -6.44 5.20
N GLU A 192 -22.45 -7.62 4.61
CA GLU A 192 -22.68 -8.90 5.30
C GLU A 192 -21.41 -9.43 5.98
N TRP A 193 -20.25 -8.79 5.73
CA TRP A 193 -19.00 -9.22 6.34
C TRP A 193 -18.99 -8.88 7.83
N SER A 194 -18.26 -9.69 8.60
CA SER A 194 -18.04 -9.37 10.00
C SER A 194 -17.18 -8.11 10.13
N ILE A 195 -17.33 -7.39 11.24
CA ILE A 195 -16.46 -6.25 11.57
C ILE A 195 -14.97 -6.62 11.53
N PHE A 196 -14.62 -7.87 11.86
CA PHE A 196 -13.25 -8.36 11.81
C PHE A 196 -12.76 -8.53 10.38
N ASP A 197 -13.60 -9.02 9.46
CA ASP A 197 -13.23 -9.21 8.06
C ASP A 197 -13.03 -7.87 7.37
N VAL A 198 -13.94 -6.91 7.58
CA VAL A 198 -13.81 -5.54 7.03
C VAL A 198 -12.55 -4.87 7.57
N ARG A 199 -12.30 -4.96 8.88
CA ARG A 199 -11.08 -4.41 9.48
C ARG A 199 -9.81 -5.09 8.96
N ARG A 200 -9.81 -6.42 8.80
CA ARG A 200 -8.65 -7.16 8.27
C ARG A 200 -8.41 -6.82 6.81
N PHE A 201 -9.44 -6.72 5.97
CA PHE A 201 -9.31 -6.27 4.59
C PHE A 201 -8.65 -4.90 4.57
N TRP A 202 -9.21 -3.97 5.37
CA TRP A 202 -8.75 -2.60 5.44
C TRP A 202 -7.30 -2.47 5.91
N LEU A 203 -6.83 -3.36 6.79
CA LEU A 203 -5.42 -3.44 7.19
C LEU A 203 -4.54 -4.09 6.12
N TYR A 204 -4.92 -5.24 5.57
CA TYR A 204 -4.06 -5.96 4.62
C TYR A 204 -3.92 -5.26 3.27
N GLN A 205 -4.89 -4.44 2.85
CA GLN A 205 -4.70 -3.60 1.66
C GLN A 205 -3.53 -2.62 1.84
N GLU A 206 -3.22 -2.16 3.06
CA GLU A 206 -2.07 -1.27 3.31
C GLU A 206 -0.75 -1.99 3.00
N ASN A 207 -0.70 -3.29 3.28
CA ASN A 207 0.49 -4.12 3.05
C ASN A 207 0.66 -4.51 1.57
N VAL A 208 -0.44 -4.65 0.84
CA VAL A 208 -0.44 -5.10 -0.56
C VAL A 208 -0.36 -3.92 -1.54
N VAL A 209 -1.01 -2.80 -1.23
CA VAL A 209 -1.11 -1.59 -2.09
C VAL A 209 0.04 -0.63 -1.80
N CYS A 210 1.24 -1.18 -1.66
CA CYS A 210 2.44 -0.42 -1.37
C CYS A 210 2.87 0.38 -2.62
N PRO A 211 3.18 1.69 -2.51
CA PRO A 211 3.49 2.53 -3.67
C PRO A 211 4.75 2.07 -4.41
N SER A 212 4.85 2.44 -5.68
CA SER A 212 6.06 2.25 -6.49
C SER A 212 6.55 3.60 -7.00
N PHE A 213 7.87 3.73 -7.12
CA PHE A 213 8.55 4.98 -7.43
C PHE A 213 9.26 4.88 -8.77
N GLN A 214 9.31 5.98 -9.50
CA GLN A 214 10.11 6.09 -10.71
C GLN A 214 11.25 7.07 -10.43
N LEU A 215 12.48 6.61 -10.56
CA LEU A 215 13.64 7.49 -10.40
C LEU A 215 13.75 8.38 -11.64
N VAL A 216 13.68 9.68 -11.41
CA VAL A 216 13.88 10.72 -12.43
C VAL A 216 15.37 11.07 -12.47
N THR A 217 15.91 11.27 -13.66
CA THR A 217 17.32 11.61 -13.88
C THR A 217 17.72 12.94 -13.22
N GLN A 218 19.02 13.06 -12.94
CA GLN A 218 19.63 14.23 -12.31
C GLN A 218 19.33 15.51 -13.10
N GLY A 219 18.86 16.56 -12.40
CA GLY A 219 18.53 17.87 -12.97
C GLY A 219 17.04 18.19 -13.02
N SER A 220 16.16 17.20 -12.79
CA SER A 220 14.72 17.46 -12.60
C SER A 220 14.43 18.04 -11.22
N ALA A 221 13.47 18.97 -11.16
CA ALA A 221 12.98 19.51 -9.89
C ALA A 221 12.34 18.38 -9.05
N PRO A 222 12.46 18.43 -7.71
CA PRO A 222 11.75 17.51 -6.83
C PRO A 222 10.24 17.59 -7.08
N ILE A 223 9.60 16.42 -7.25
CA ILE A 223 8.15 16.31 -7.41
C ILE A 223 7.54 16.04 -6.03
N PRO A 224 6.62 16.90 -5.54
CA PRO A 224 5.86 16.59 -4.34
C PRO A 224 5.03 15.33 -4.56
N LEU A 225 5.22 14.33 -3.69
CA LEU A 225 4.40 13.11 -3.68
C LEU A 225 3.47 13.17 -2.47
N ALA A 226 2.17 13.08 -2.73
CA ALA A 226 1.18 12.86 -1.70
C ALA A 226 0.89 11.36 -1.59
N PHE A 227 0.85 10.86 -0.35
CA PHE A 227 0.44 9.50 -0.06
C PHE A 227 -0.87 9.51 0.71
N TRP A 228 -1.64 8.43 0.58
CA TRP A 228 -2.76 8.19 1.48
C TRP A 228 -2.25 8.16 2.93
N PRO A 229 -2.98 8.71 3.92
CA PRO A 229 -2.46 8.88 5.29
C PRO A 229 -1.95 7.61 5.97
N ARG A 230 -2.38 6.43 5.51
CA ARG A 230 -2.00 5.13 6.06
C ARG A 230 -1.20 4.26 5.09
N ALA A 231 -0.70 4.84 4.00
CA ALA A 231 0.13 4.11 3.06
C ALA A 231 1.39 3.57 3.77
N VAL A 232 1.61 2.26 3.70
CA VAL A 232 2.88 1.66 4.10
C VAL A 232 3.88 1.90 2.99
N LEU A 233 4.93 2.67 3.29
CA LEU A 233 5.99 2.95 2.33
C LEU A 233 6.98 1.77 2.26
N PRO A 234 7.49 1.40 1.07
CA PRO A 234 8.42 0.29 0.89
C PRO A 234 9.85 0.71 1.27
N ILE A 235 10.04 1.14 2.52
CA ILE A 235 11.30 1.70 3.01
C ILE A 235 12.00 0.63 3.85
N THR A 236 13.19 0.20 3.44
CA THR A 236 13.95 -0.84 4.15
C THR A 236 14.92 -0.30 5.16
N ASP A 237 15.26 0.98 5.04
CA ASP A 237 16.15 1.69 5.96
C ASP A 237 15.83 3.18 5.95
N SER A 238 15.91 3.83 7.10
CA SER A 238 15.72 5.27 7.19
C SER A 238 16.41 5.88 8.41
N TYR A 239 16.77 7.14 8.29
CA TYR A 239 17.22 7.93 9.41
C TYR A 239 16.85 9.40 9.24
N ILE A 240 16.61 10.06 10.36
CA ILE A 240 16.26 11.47 10.38
C ILE A 240 17.54 12.29 10.23
N VAL A 241 17.61 13.09 9.17
CA VAL A 241 18.71 14.00 8.87
C VAL A 241 18.55 15.30 9.65
N TYR A 242 17.32 15.80 9.76
CA TYR A 242 17.02 17.07 10.42
C TYR A 242 15.60 17.06 11.00
N ARG A 243 15.41 17.63 12.19
CA ARG A 243 14.10 17.80 12.85
C ARG A 243 13.80 19.29 13.01
N SER A 244 12.59 19.70 12.66
CA SER A 244 12.13 21.08 12.83
C SER A 244 10.66 21.12 13.27
N VAL A 245 10.20 22.30 13.67
CA VAL A 245 8.78 22.53 13.99
C VAL A 245 7.85 22.40 12.77
N TRP A 246 8.40 22.46 11.56
CA TRP A 246 7.64 22.34 10.31
C TRP A 246 7.66 20.92 9.74
N GLY A 247 8.50 20.03 10.28
CA GLY A 247 8.62 18.66 9.82
C GLY A 247 10.04 18.10 9.93
N ASP A 248 10.15 16.83 9.57
CA ASP A 248 11.39 16.06 9.59
C ASP A 248 11.92 15.88 8.16
N LEU A 249 13.22 16.04 8.00
CA LEU A 249 13.93 15.61 6.81
C LEU A 249 14.47 14.21 7.06
N VAL A 250 14.02 13.25 6.27
CA VAL A 250 14.40 11.83 6.39
C VAL A 250 15.17 11.42 5.16
N LYS A 251 16.29 10.72 5.35
CA LYS A 251 16.92 9.94 4.29
C LYS A 251 16.44 8.50 4.40
N ALA A 252 15.93 7.97 3.30
CA ALA A 252 15.32 6.65 3.25
C ALA A 252 15.84 5.83 2.06
N THR A 253 15.92 4.53 2.25
CA THR A 253 16.23 3.54 1.21
C THR A 253 14.94 2.83 0.81
N ILE A 254 14.56 2.96 -0.46
CA ILE A 254 13.38 2.30 -1.03
C ILE A 254 13.75 0.87 -1.42
N HIS A 255 12.86 -0.08 -1.14
CA HIS A 255 13.01 -1.48 -1.54
C HIS A 255 13.18 -1.60 -3.06
N PRO A 256 14.14 -2.40 -3.57
CA PRO A 256 14.46 -2.48 -5.01
C PRO A 256 13.31 -2.93 -5.90
N ASP A 257 12.35 -3.68 -5.37
CA ASP A 257 11.17 -4.10 -6.14
C ASP A 257 10.09 -3.02 -6.26
N HIS A 258 10.25 -1.89 -5.56
CA HIS A 258 9.31 -0.77 -5.57
C HIS A 258 9.83 0.46 -6.28
N TYR A 259 10.91 0.33 -7.07
CA TYR A 259 11.27 1.40 -7.98
C TYR A 259 11.78 0.90 -9.32
N SER A 260 11.61 1.72 -10.34
CA SER A 260 12.25 1.55 -11.65
C SER A 260 13.20 2.71 -11.93
N VAL A 261 14.32 2.38 -12.59
CA VAL A 261 15.24 3.36 -13.12
C VAL A 261 14.92 3.50 -14.60
N THR A 262 14.33 4.62 -15.01
CA THR A 262 14.10 4.86 -16.43
C THR A 262 15.34 5.55 -16.99
N VAL A 263 16.22 4.78 -17.63
CA VAL A 263 17.38 5.34 -18.33
C VAL A 263 16.90 5.85 -19.67
N GLY A 264 16.53 7.14 -19.74
CA GLY A 264 16.28 7.84 -21.00
C GLY A 264 14.99 7.46 -21.75
N SER A 265 13.85 7.96 -21.29
CA SER A 265 12.79 8.59 -22.09
C SER A 265 11.57 8.83 -21.19
N PHE A 266 10.97 10.01 -21.31
CA PHE A 266 9.90 10.53 -20.45
C PHE A 266 8.66 9.62 -20.47
N ILE A 267 8.22 9.08 -19.32
CA ILE A 267 6.83 8.60 -19.13
C ILE A 267 6.34 8.80 -17.68
N HIS A 268 5.05 9.16 -17.60
CA HIS A 268 4.13 9.41 -16.48
C HIS A 268 4.26 8.60 -15.18
N THR A 269 4.22 9.33 -14.07
CA THR A 269 3.76 8.86 -12.76
C THR A 269 2.23 8.74 -12.75
N LYS A 270 1.68 7.55 -12.48
CA LYS A 270 0.32 7.43 -11.89
C LYS A 270 0.46 7.79 -10.42
N ALA A 271 0.35 9.08 -10.09
CA ALA A 271 -0.01 9.47 -8.72
C ALA A 271 -1.49 9.13 -8.53
N LEU A 272 -1.88 8.60 -7.37
CA LEU A 272 -3.28 8.59 -6.97
C LEU A 272 -3.69 10.06 -6.88
N SER A 273 -4.44 10.55 -7.88
CA SER A 273 -5.12 11.83 -7.80
C SER A 273 -6.16 11.72 -6.69
N LEU A 274 -5.89 12.39 -5.56
CA LEU A 274 -6.85 12.60 -4.48
C LEU A 274 -8.00 13.50 -4.94
#